data_AF-A2H9U8-F1
#
_entry.id   AF-A2H9U8-F1
#
_cell.length_a   1.000
_cell.length_b   1.000
_cell.length_c   1.000
_cell.angle_alpha   90.00
_cell.angle_beta   90.00
_cell.angle_gamma   90.00
#
_symmetry.space_group_name_H-M   'P 1'
#
loop_
_entity.id
_entity.type
_entity.pdbx_description
1 polymer ?
#
loop_
_entity_poly.entity_id
_entity_poly.type
_entity_poly.pdbx_seq_one_letter_code
_entity_poly.pdbx_strand_id
1 'polypeptide(L)'
;MEDENKVKFTAQDLYDNKADKTYVNDELDKKADKTYVNDELDKKADKTELQTLKTEILQTLYPIGSIYTSMNSTRPEVVLGLGTWTQIVDRFLYCANSSKETGGSKTISGENLPAHSHYIDLSTSEAGWHKHRFWDWSAMKKGKGYDVKDDVQFAINCFWGSTQGEGNHTHRVSGYTQTTGQSKDYMPPYMTVYAWYRNA
;
A
#
# COMPACT_ATOMS: atom_id res chain seq x y z
N MET A 1 41.10 -33.22 -94.90
CA MET A 1 41.68 -33.88 -93.72
C MET A 1 41.29 -33.03 -92.55
N GLU A 2 40.49 -33.56 -91.63
CA GLU A 2 40.32 -33.05 -90.28
C GLU A 2 39.85 -34.27 -89.47
N ASP A 3 40.64 -34.67 -88.48
CA ASP A 3 40.51 -35.99 -87.87
C ASP A 3 39.32 -36.06 -86.91
N GLU A 4 38.44 -37.05 -87.12
CA GLU A 4 37.38 -37.36 -86.18
C GLU A 4 37.98 -37.81 -84.84
N ASN A 5 37.90 -36.93 -83.86
CA ASN A 5 38.45 -37.12 -82.52
C ASN A 5 37.71 -38.25 -81.77
N LYS A 6 38.13 -39.50 -82.00
CA LYS A 6 37.57 -40.69 -81.35
C LYS A 6 37.89 -40.69 -79.84
N VAL A 7 36.96 -40.12 -79.07
CA VAL A 7 36.90 -40.26 -77.61
C VAL A 7 36.83 -41.74 -77.25
N LYS A 8 37.97 -42.30 -76.83
CA LYS A 8 38.05 -43.68 -76.33
C LYS A 8 37.52 -43.74 -74.90
N PHE A 9 36.23 -43.97 -74.74
CA PHE A 9 35.68 -44.45 -73.47
C PHE A 9 36.35 -45.80 -73.13
N THR A 10 37.00 -45.86 -71.99
CA THR A 10 37.62 -47.08 -71.45
C THR A 10 36.69 -47.77 -70.47
N ALA A 11 36.96 -49.05 -70.17
CA ALA A 11 36.21 -49.78 -69.15
C ALA A 11 36.41 -49.23 -67.72
N GLN A 12 37.46 -48.43 -67.51
CA GLN A 12 37.72 -47.74 -66.23
C GLN A 12 36.74 -46.57 -66.02
N ASP A 13 36.52 -45.76 -67.06
CA ASP A 13 35.58 -44.62 -67.02
C ASP A 13 34.13 -45.07 -66.72
N LEU A 14 33.80 -46.30 -67.11
CA LEU A 14 32.53 -46.99 -66.82
C LEU A 14 32.46 -47.62 -65.41
N TYR A 15 33.60 -47.82 -64.75
CA TYR A 15 33.68 -48.31 -63.37
C TYR A 15 33.54 -47.15 -62.38
N ASP A 16 34.20 -46.03 -62.66
CA ASP A 16 34.17 -44.84 -61.81
C ASP A 16 32.78 -44.18 -61.82
N ASN A 17 32.04 -44.25 -62.93
CA ASN A 17 30.63 -43.84 -63.02
C ASN A 17 29.62 -44.85 -62.44
N LYS A 18 30.02 -46.08 -62.09
CA LYS A 18 29.05 -47.16 -61.83
C LYS A 18 28.41 -47.16 -60.44
N ALA A 19 28.89 -46.30 -59.55
CA ALA A 19 28.21 -45.92 -58.33
C ALA A 19 28.80 -44.60 -57.80
N ASP A 20 28.18 -43.48 -58.14
CA ASP A 20 28.37 -42.25 -57.36
C ASP A 20 27.78 -42.49 -55.96
N LYS A 21 28.66 -42.87 -55.03
CA LYS A 21 28.33 -43.14 -53.64
C LYS A 21 28.43 -41.90 -52.77
N THR A 22 28.76 -40.74 -53.33
CA THR A 22 28.99 -39.50 -52.56
C THR A 22 27.75 -39.18 -51.71
N TYR A 23 26.56 -39.19 -52.32
CA TYR A 23 25.29 -39.04 -51.61
C TYR A 23 25.06 -40.06 -50.50
N VAL A 24 25.40 -41.34 -50.74
CA VAL A 24 25.19 -42.44 -49.78
C VAL A 24 26.14 -42.33 -48.59
N ASN A 25 27.40 -41.94 -48.85
CA ASN A 25 28.39 -41.69 -47.81
C ASN A 25 28.02 -40.43 -47.00
N ASP A 26 27.64 -39.34 -47.66
CA ASP A 26 27.20 -38.09 -47.00
C ASP A 26 25.98 -38.30 -46.09
N GLU A 27 25.03 -39.18 -46.48
CA GLU A 27 23.91 -39.57 -45.62
C GLU A 27 24.33 -40.50 -44.47
N LEU A 28 25.29 -41.40 -44.70
CA LEU A 28 25.84 -42.28 -43.68
C LEU A 28 26.60 -41.51 -42.60
N ASP A 29 27.45 -40.56 -43.00
CA ASP A 29 28.22 -39.73 -42.08
C ASP A 29 27.31 -38.83 -41.23
N LYS A 30 26.27 -38.25 -41.83
CA LYS A 30 25.20 -37.54 -41.07
C LYS A 30 24.51 -38.47 -40.07
N LYS A 31 24.16 -39.70 -40.47
CA LYS A 31 23.52 -40.69 -39.58
C LYS A 31 24.48 -41.29 -38.54
N ALA A 32 25.79 -41.13 -38.70
CA ALA A 32 26.81 -41.50 -37.73
C ALA A 32 27.17 -40.36 -36.76
N ASP A 33 26.92 -39.10 -37.13
CA ASP A 33 27.08 -37.94 -36.25
C ASP A 33 26.06 -37.98 -35.11
N LYS A 34 26.57 -38.10 -33.88
CA LYS A 34 25.78 -38.10 -32.65
C LYS A 34 24.96 -36.82 -32.47
N THR A 35 25.42 -35.70 -33.02
CA THR A 35 24.74 -34.40 -32.98
C THR A 35 23.47 -34.46 -33.82
N TYR A 36 23.60 -34.83 -35.09
CA TYR A 36 22.48 -35.02 -36.01
C TYR A 36 21.48 -36.08 -35.52
N VAL A 37 21.98 -37.20 -34.98
CA VAL A 37 21.12 -38.25 -34.41
C VAL A 37 20.36 -37.78 -33.18
N ASN A 38 20.98 -36.99 -32.29
CA ASN A 38 20.29 -36.38 -31.15
C ASN A 38 19.25 -35.35 -31.60
N ASP A 39 19.58 -34.46 -32.54
CA ASP A 39 18.65 -33.45 -33.06
C ASP A 39 17.43 -34.11 -33.74
N GLU A 40 17.63 -35.20 -34.47
CA GLU A 40 16.53 -36.00 -35.06
C GLU A 40 15.74 -36.80 -34.02
N LEU A 41 16.38 -37.27 -32.95
CA LEU A 41 15.70 -37.91 -31.82
C LEU A 41 14.85 -36.91 -31.02
N ASP A 42 15.34 -35.70 -30.78
CA ASP A 42 14.60 -34.66 -30.07
C ASP A 42 13.39 -34.15 -30.85
N LYS A 43 13.40 -34.24 -32.19
CA LYS A 43 12.23 -34.03 -33.07
C LYS A 43 11.25 -35.21 -33.07
N LYS A 44 11.73 -36.44 -32.85
CA LYS A 44 10.90 -37.68 -32.85
C LYS A 44 10.35 -38.05 -31.48
N ALA A 45 10.95 -37.57 -30.41
CA ALA A 45 10.45 -37.74 -29.05
C ALA A 45 9.21 -36.84 -28.86
N ASP A 46 8.02 -37.44 -28.95
CA ASP A 46 6.78 -36.73 -28.65
C ASP A 46 6.74 -36.38 -27.16
N LYS A 47 7.06 -35.12 -26.86
CA LYS A 47 7.05 -34.55 -25.50
C LYS A 47 5.68 -33.99 -25.13
N THR A 48 4.67 -34.10 -26.00
CA THR A 48 3.33 -33.51 -25.79
C THR A 48 2.68 -34.07 -24.54
N GLU A 49 2.68 -35.39 -24.34
CA GLU A 49 2.11 -36.03 -23.14
C GLU A 49 2.77 -35.51 -21.85
N LEU A 50 4.10 -35.36 -21.84
CA LEU A 50 4.84 -34.86 -20.67
C LEU A 50 4.53 -33.38 -20.38
N GLN A 51 4.37 -32.54 -21.41
CA GLN A 51 4.00 -31.13 -21.24
C GLN A 51 2.54 -30.97 -20.80
N THR A 52 1.62 -31.81 -21.31
CA THR A 52 0.24 -31.89 -20.86
C THR A 52 0.18 -32.30 -19.39
N LEU A 53 0.85 -33.39 -19.01
CA LEU A 53 0.90 -33.86 -17.62
C LEU A 53 1.51 -32.81 -16.67
N LYS A 54 2.61 -32.15 -17.08
CA LYS A 54 3.18 -31.01 -16.32
C LYS A 54 2.15 -29.91 -16.12
N THR A 55 1.39 -29.57 -17.17
CA THR A 55 0.35 -28.55 -17.12
C THR A 55 -0.79 -28.95 -16.19
N GLU A 56 -1.30 -30.18 -16.28
CA GLU A 56 -2.37 -30.70 -15.42
C GLU A 56 -1.97 -30.72 -13.93
N ILE A 57 -0.75 -31.17 -13.63
CA ILE A 57 -0.21 -31.15 -12.25
C ILE A 57 -0.12 -29.71 -11.73
N LEU A 58 0.40 -28.76 -12.53
CA LEU A 58 0.50 -27.37 -12.12
C LEU A 58 -0.87 -26.68 -11.99
N GLN A 59 -1.85 -27.02 -12.84
CA GLN A 59 -3.24 -26.58 -12.72
C GLN A 59 -3.89 -27.10 -11.42
N THR A 60 -3.54 -28.32 -11.01
CA THR A 60 -4.05 -28.97 -9.78
C THR A 60 -3.40 -28.39 -8.52
N LEU A 61 -2.10 -28.11 -8.54
CA LEU A 61 -1.38 -27.50 -7.41
C LEU A 61 -1.66 -25.99 -7.26
N TYR A 62 -1.82 -25.29 -8.38
CA TYR A 62 -2.05 -23.85 -8.43
C TYR A 62 -3.29 -23.48 -9.26
N PRO A 63 -4.52 -23.89 -8.87
CA PRO A 63 -5.75 -23.46 -9.52
C PRO A 63 -5.92 -21.93 -9.53
N ILE A 64 -6.88 -21.43 -10.30
CA ILE A 64 -7.22 -20.00 -10.32
C ILE A 64 -7.61 -19.56 -8.89
N GLY A 65 -7.01 -18.46 -8.41
CA GLY A 65 -7.13 -18.00 -7.04
C GLY A 65 -6.00 -18.45 -6.10
N SER A 66 -5.18 -19.44 -6.46
CA SER A 66 -4.03 -19.85 -5.63
C SER A 66 -3.01 -18.73 -5.46
N ILE A 67 -2.35 -18.73 -4.30
CA ILE A 67 -1.28 -17.81 -3.93
C ILE A 67 0.07 -18.50 -4.10
N TYR A 68 1.00 -17.84 -4.79
CA TYR A 68 2.40 -18.23 -4.88
C TYR A 68 3.26 -17.22 -4.11
N THR A 69 4.25 -17.68 -3.34
CA THR A 69 5.19 -16.85 -2.59
C THR A 69 6.64 -17.24 -2.87
N SER A 70 7.53 -16.26 -2.90
CA SER A 70 8.96 -16.48 -3.17
C SER A 70 9.83 -15.35 -2.62
N MET A 71 11.10 -15.65 -2.34
CA MET A 71 12.14 -14.64 -2.06
C MET A 71 12.65 -13.96 -3.34
N ASN A 72 12.37 -14.55 -4.51
CA ASN A 72 12.77 -14.03 -5.82
C ASN A 72 11.63 -13.20 -6.43
N SER A 73 11.94 -12.09 -7.10
CA SER A 73 10.98 -11.17 -7.75
C SER A 73 10.46 -11.66 -9.10
N THR A 74 10.98 -12.77 -9.63
CA THR A 74 10.58 -13.33 -10.93
C THR A 74 9.10 -13.73 -10.91
N ARG A 75 8.36 -13.28 -11.94
CA ARG A 75 6.92 -13.52 -12.06
C ARG A 75 6.62 -15.02 -12.16
N PRO A 76 5.56 -15.56 -11.52
CA PRO A 76 5.33 -17.00 -11.45
C PRO A 76 5.09 -17.64 -12.82
N GLU A 77 4.52 -16.93 -13.80
CA GLU A 77 4.38 -17.44 -15.17
C GLU A 77 5.71 -17.77 -15.85
N VAL A 78 6.82 -17.11 -15.46
CA VAL A 78 8.17 -17.40 -15.98
C VAL A 78 8.78 -18.63 -15.29
N VAL A 79 8.50 -18.81 -13.99
CA VAL A 79 9.05 -19.93 -13.20
C VAL A 79 8.27 -21.23 -13.44
N LEU A 80 6.95 -21.14 -13.48
CA LEU A 80 6.05 -22.29 -13.63
C LEU A 80 5.76 -22.60 -15.11
N GLY A 81 5.85 -21.59 -15.99
CA GLY A 81 5.40 -21.70 -17.39
C GLY A 81 3.88 -21.74 -17.53
N LEU A 82 3.13 -21.28 -16.52
CA LEU A 82 1.68 -21.43 -16.44
C LEU A 82 0.97 -20.19 -15.87
N GLY A 83 -0.15 -19.84 -16.49
CA GLY A 83 -1.16 -18.94 -15.95
C GLY A 83 -0.82 -17.45 -16.05
N THR A 84 -1.75 -16.62 -15.58
CA THR A 84 -1.58 -15.16 -15.44
C THR A 84 -1.63 -14.82 -13.96
N TRP A 85 -0.61 -14.11 -13.45
CA TRP A 85 -0.46 -13.80 -12.03
C TRP A 85 -0.50 -12.30 -11.77
N THR A 86 -1.06 -11.89 -10.64
CA THR A 86 -1.05 -10.50 -10.15
C THR A 86 -0.39 -10.43 -8.79
N GLN A 87 0.52 -9.47 -8.63
CA GLN A 87 1.31 -9.32 -7.43
C GLN A 87 0.48 -8.74 -6.28
N ILE A 88 0.72 -9.25 -5.08
CA ILE A 88 0.22 -8.71 -3.81
C ILE A 88 1.35 -7.85 -3.24
N VAL A 89 1.10 -6.55 -3.11
CA VAL A 89 2.08 -5.53 -2.67
C VAL A 89 1.55 -4.82 -1.43
N ASP A 90 2.42 -4.59 -0.44
CA ASP A 90 2.14 -3.83 0.80
C ASP A 90 0.93 -4.32 1.61
N ARG A 91 0.69 -5.64 1.65
CA ARG A 91 -0.48 -6.26 2.29
C ARG A 91 -0.11 -7.50 3.09
N PHE A 92 -0.68 -7.63 4.28
CA PHE A 92 -0.77 -8.91 4.99
C PHE A 92 -1.95 -9.72 4.45
N LEU A 93 -1.84 -11.05 4.47
CA LEU A 93 -2.96 -11.93 4.15
C LEU A 93 -3.88 -12.02 5.38
N TYR A 94 -5.16 -11.70 5.20
CA TYR A 94 -6.19 -11.79 6.23
C TYR A 94 -7.24 -12.82 5.82
N CYS A 95 -7.50 -13.80 6.68
CA CYS A 95 -8.48 -14.86 6.42
C CYS A 95 -9.90 -14.31 6.67
N ALA A 96 -10.63 -14.05 5.58
CA ALA A 96 -11.97 -13.49 5.61
C ALA A 96 -12.98 -14.36 4.84
N ASN A 97 -14.27 -14.05 4.99
CA ASN A 97 -15.37 -14.73 4.27
C ASN A 97 -15.52 -14.28 2.80
N SER A 98 -14.70 -13.33 2.37
CA SER A 98 -14.62 -12.78 1.02
C SER A 98 -13.14 -12.68 0.61
N SER A 99 -12.88 -12.67 -0.70
CA SER A 99 -11.51 -12.63 -1.24
C SER A 99 -11.22 -11.30 -1.92
N LYS A 100 -9.94 -10.89 -1.92
CA LYS A 100 -9.42 -9.69 -2.60
C LYS A 100 -9.95 -8.34 -2.06
N GLU A 101 -10.69 -8.34 -0.96
CA GLU A 101 -10.96 -7.11 -0.21
C GLU A 101 -9.68 -6.51 0.39
N THR A 102 -9.69 -5.20 0.61
CA THR A 102 -8.50 -4.45 1.02
C THR A 102 -8.83 -3.40 2.07
N GLY A 103 -8.03 -3.32 3.13
CA GLY A 103 -8.14 -2.31 4.17
C GLY A 103 -6.91 -2.30 5.07
N GLY A 104 -7.03 -1.63 6.22
CA GLY A 104 -5.94 -1.41 7.17
C GLY A 104 -5.11 -0.16 6.86
N SER A 105 -4.23 0.20 7.80
CA SER A 105 -3.31 1.33 7.71
C SER A 105 -1.97 0.96 8.37
N LYS A 106 -0.88 1.62 7.97
CA LYS A 106 0.40 1.54 8.69
C LYS A 106 0.45 2.48 9.89
N THR A 107 -0.45 3.47 9.93
CA THR A 107 -0.54 4.53 10.95
C THR A 107 -1.89 4.53 11.66
N ILE A 108 -1.90 4.99 12.92
CA ILE A 108 -3.14 5.21 13.67
C ILE A 108 -3.76 6.54 13.20
N SER A 109 -5.01 6.48 12.71
CA SER A 109 -5.85 7.65 12.40
C SER A 109 -6.73 8.02 13.60
N GLY A 110 -7.36 9.19 13.57
CA GLY A 110 -8.32 9.61 14.60
C GLY A 110 -9.54 8.68 14.71
N GLU A 111 -9.95 8.04 13.61
CA GLU A 111 -11.04 7.06 13.57
C GLU A 111 -10.72 5.77 14.34
N ASN A 112 -9.43 5.42 14.43
CA ASN A 112 -8.94 4.26 15.16
C ASN A 112 -8.72 4.53 16.65
N LEU A 113 -8.92 5.76 17.13
CA LEU A 113 -8.81 6.11 18.54
C LEU A 113 -10.14 5.82 19.27
N PRO A 114 -10.13 5.07 20.37
CA PRO A 114 -11.29 4.97 21.25
C PRO A 114 -11.76 6.35 21.75
N ALA A 115 -13.06 6.45 22.04
CA ALA A 115 -13.62 7.61 22.71
C ALA A 115 -12.87 7.86 24.02
N HIS A 116 -12.32 9.06 24.18
CA HIS A 116 -11.57 9.48 25.35
C HIS A 116 -11.94 10.91 25.72
N SER A 117 -11.66 11.29 26.96
CA SER A 117 -11.86 12.64 27.48
C SER A 117 -10.56 13.17 28.10
N HIS A 118 -10.44 14.49 28.16
CA HIS A 118 -9.38 15.17 28.89
C HIS A 118 -10.01 15.88 30.08
N TYR A 119 -9.41 15.72 31.27
CA TYR A 119 -9.73 16.60 32.39
C TYR A 119 -9.02 17.94 32.16
N ILE A 120 -9.77 19.04 32.22
CA ILE A 120 -9.29 20.39 31.94
C ILE A 120 -9.64 21.26 33.14
N ASP A 121 -8.60 21.82 33.77
CA ASP A 121 -8.70 22.87 34.77
C ASP A 121 -7.91 24.09 34.24
N LEU A 122 -8.51 25.27 34.34
CA LEU A 122 -8.03 26.50 33.71
C LEU A 122 -8.26 27.69 34.62
N SER A 123 -7.20 28.45 34.88
CA SER A 123 -7.25 29.73 35.57
C SER A 123 -6.76 30.86 34.65
N THR A 124 -7.33 32.04 34.84
CA THR A 124 -6.84 33.29 34.27
C THR A 124 -5.96 33.99 35.31
N SER A 125 -4.89 34.64 34.86
CA SER A 125 -3.99 35.40 35.75
C SER A 125 -4.51 36.80 36.10
N GLU A 126 -5.61 37.24 35.48
CA GLU A 126 -6.15 38.59 35.56
C GLU A 126 -7.68 38.53 35.52
N ALA A 127 -8.33 39.22 36.45
CA ALA A 127 -9.79 39.23 36.61
C ALA A 127 -10.54 40.07 35.53
N GLY A 128 -9.82 40.68 34.58
CA GLY A 128 -10.41 41.51 33.53
C GLY A 128 -11.08 42.76 34.08
N TRP A 129 -10.40 43.91 33.98
CA TRP A 129 -10.86 45.18 34.53
C TRP A 129 -12.28 45.56 34.06
N HIS A 130 -13.23 45.60 34.99
CA HIS A 130 -14.60 46.05 34.74
C HIS A 130 -15.13 46.86 35.92
N LYS A 131 -16.18 47.67 35.68
CA LYS A 131 -16.85 48.48 36.70
C LYS A 131 -18.35 48.46 36.50
N HIS A 132 -19.11 48.32 37.58
CA HIS A 132 -20.55 48.48 37.54
C HIS A 132 -20.93 49.91 37.91
N ARG A 133 -21.87 50.51 37.17
CA ARG A 133 -22.53 51.76 37.57
C ARG A 133 -23.80 51.43 38.34
N PHE A 134 -24.01 52.14 39.44
CA PHE A 134 -25.21 52.03 40.26
C PHE A 134 -25.73 53.43 40.63
N TRP A 135 -26.95 53.47 41.13
CA TRP A 135 -27.71 54.67 41.48
C TRP A 135 -27.82 54.70 43.00
N ASP A 136 -27.28 55.73 43.64
CA ASP A 136 -27.10 55.81 45.09
C ASP A 136 -27.52 57.18 45.65
N TRP A 137 -27.96 57.21 46.90
CA TRP A 137 -28.57 58.38 47.53
C TRP A 137 -27.77 58.87 48.74
N SER A 138 -27.60 60.18 48.83
CA SER A 138 -27.05 60.80 50.05
C SER A 138 -28.08 60.74 51.18
N ALA A 139 -27.67 60.24 52.34
CA ALA A 139 -28.50 60.23 53.54
C ALA A 139 -28.39 61.57 54.30
N MET A 140 -29.49 62.32 54.38
CA MET A 140 -29.61 63.40 55.37
C MET A 140 -29.76 62.79 56.76
N LYS A 141 -28.89 63.19 57.69
CA LYS A 141 -28.93 62.84 59.11
C LYS A 141 -28.69 64.11 59.94
N LYS A 142 -29.32 64.18 61.11
CA LYS A 142 -29.19 65.31 62.04
C LYS A 142 -27.72 65.58 62.37
N GLY A 143 -27.33 66.84 62.42
CA GLY A 143 -25.95 67.26 62.76
C GLY A 143 -24.94 67.22 61.59
N LYS A 144 -25.35 66.90 60.36
CA LYS A 144 -24.53 67.02 59.14
C LYS A 144 -24.92 68.22 58.27
N GLY A 145 -25.26 69.35 58.91
CA GLY A 145 -25.72 70.57 58.22
C GLY A 145 -27.22 70.59 57.89
N TYR A 146 -27.98 69.60 58.38
CA TYR A 146 -29.42 69.46 58.16
C TYR A 146 -30.16 69.33 59.48
N ASP A 147 -31.26 70.08 59.62
CA ASP A 147 -32.15 70.03 60.77
C ASP A 147 -33.30 69.05 60.49
N VAL A 148 -33.12 67.82 60.95
CA VAL A 148 -34.09 66.73 60.88
C VAL A 148 -34.24 66.10 62.26
N LYS A 149 -35.37 65.44 62.53
CA LYS A 149 -35.57 64.70 63.80
C LYS A 149 -34.53 63.59 63.94
N ASP A 150 -34.15 63.27 65.18
CA ASP A 150 -33.02 62.39 65.51
C ASP A 150 -33.07 61.03 64.82
N ASP A 151 -34.26 60.41 64.74
CA ASP A 151 -34.47 59.09 64.14
C ASP A 151 -34.97 59.13 62.68
N VAL A 152 -34.86 60.27 61.99
CA VAL A 152 -35.39 60.44 60.63
C VAL A 152 -34.27 60.60 59.61
N GLN A 153 -34.16 59.62 58.71
CA GLN A 153 -33.25 59.62 57.57
C GLN A 153 -34.06 59.75 56.28
N PHE A 154 -33.75 60.76 55.46
CA PHE A 154 -34.28 60.90 54.10
C PHE A 154 -33.18 60.72 53.06
N ALA A 155 -33.53 60.06 51.96
CA ALA A 155 -32.68 59.88 50.78
C ALA A 155 -32.83 61.09 49.84
N ILE A 156 -31.73 61.79 49.55
CA ILE A 156 -31.70 62.96 48.66
C ILE A 156 -30.57 62.86 47.65
N ASN A 157 -30.59 63.75 46.64
CA ASN A 157 -29.54 63.93 45.64
C ASN A 157 -28.99 62.60 45.11
N CYS A 158 -29.80 61.90 44.33
CA CYS A 158 -29.35 60.63 43.79
C CYS A 158 -28.32 60.85 42.68
N PHE A 159 -27.27 60.04 42.69
CA PHE A 159 -26.11 60.17 41.81
C PHE A 159 -25.67 58.82 41.25
N TRP A 160 -24.87 58.86 40.20
CA TRP A 160 -24.25 57.67 39.61
C TRP A 160 -22.94 57.33 40.33
N GLY A 161 -22.95 56.24 41.09
CA GLY A 161 -21.76 55.61 41.66
C GLY A 161 -21.06 54.66 40.69
N SER A 162 -19.85 54.24 41.02
CA SER A 162 -19.16 53.11 40.35
C SER A 162 -18.49 52.22 41.39
N THR A 163 -18.56 50.90 41.19
CA THR A 163 -17.87 49.93 42.06
C THR A 163 -16.36 49.98 41.85
N GLN A 164 -15.58 49.60 42.86
CA GLN A 164 -14.17 49.24 42.67
C GLN A 164 -14.07 47.95 41.82
N GLY A 165 -12.95 47.79 41.12
CA GLY A 165 -12.86 47.01 39.87
C GLY A 165 -12.79 45.49 39.98
N GLU A 166 -13.15 44.92 41.14
CA GLU A 166 -13.02 43.49 41.43
C GLU A 166 -14.40 42.92 41.79
N GLY A 167 -15.13 42.47 40.77
CA GLY A 167 -16.40 41.76 40.88
C GLY A 167 -16.25 40.27 40.55
N ASN A 168 -17.04 39.42 41.22
CA ASN A 168 -17.16 38.02 40.83
C ASN A 168 -17.83 37.93 39.46
N HIS A 169 -17.16 37.30 38.50
CA HIS A 169 -17.56 37.21 37.10
C HIS A 169 -17.07 35.88 36.53
N THR A 170 -17.57 35.51 35.34
CA THR A 170 -17.20 34.25 34.67
C THR A 170 -16.35 34.52 33.43
N HIS A 171 -15.22 33.83 33.33
CA HIS A 171 -14.45 33.78 32.09
C HIS A 171 -15.00 32.68 31.17
N ARG A 172 -15.23 33.01 29.90
CA ARG A 172 -15.46 32.00 28.84
C ARG A 172 -14.14 31.73 28.13
N VAL A 173 -13.48 30.63 28.47
CA VAL A 173 -12.34 30.13 27.69
C VAL A 173 -12.86 29.28 26.53
N SER A 174 -12.36 29.53 25.32
CA SER A 174 -12.71 28.75 24.12
C SER A 174 -11.56 28.75 23.13
N GLY A 175 -11.27 27.58 22.57
CA GLY A 175 -10.21 27.39 21.59
C GLY A 175 -9.93 25.90 21.41
N TYR A 176 -8.94 25.57 20.58
CA TYR A 176 -8.41 24.22 20.44
C TYR A 176 -7.09 24.12 21.21
N THR A 177 -6.86 22.99 21.86
CA THR A 177 -5.51 22.63 22.32
C THR A 177 -4.59 22.45 21.09
N GLN A 178 -3.28 22.58 21.28
CA GLN A 178 -2.32 22.27 20.23
C GLN A 178 -2.48 20.79 19.83
N THR A 179 -2.39 20.49 18.53
CA THR A 179 -2.35 19.10 18.04
C THR A 179 -1.12 18.40 18.62
N THR A 180 -1.33 17.40 19.47
CA THR A 180 -0.27 16.56 20.03
C THR A 180 -0.34 15.15 19.44
N GLY A 181 0.78 14.42 19.51
CA GLY A 181 0.91 13.08 18.93
C GLY A 181 1.58 13.12 17.55
N GLN A 182 2.72 12.43 17.44
CA GLN A 182 3.30 12.08 16.15
C GLN A 182 2.87 10.65 15.83
N SER A 183 2.05 10.49 14.79
CA SER A 183 1.67 9.15 14.34
C SER A 183 2.92 8.40 13.92
N LYS A 184 3.07 7.15 14.40
CA LYS A 184 4.19 6.27 14.09
C LYS A 184 3.68 5.07 13.32
N ASP A 185 4.49 4.60 12.38
CA ASP A 185 4.24 3.33 11.72
C ASP A 185 4.31 2.20 12.75
N TYR A 186 3.22 1.45 12.92
CA TYR A 186 3.12 0.35 13.88
C TYR A 186 3.31 -1.01 13.20
N MET A 187 4.50 -1.24 12.65
CA MET A 187 4.80 -2.51 11.98
C MET A 187 5.74 -3.37 12.85
N PRO A 188 5.30 -4.55 13.32
CA PRO A 188 6.18 -5.46 14.07
C PRO A 188 7.30 -5.98 13.16
N PRO A 189 8.44 -6.44 13.69
CA PRO A 189 9.53 -6.99 12.88
C PRO A 189 9.04 -8.08 11.91
N TYR A 190 9.37 -7.93 10.63
CA TYR A 190 8.87 -8.76 9.54
C TYR A 190 9.95 -9.02 8.48
N MET A 191 9.74 -10.06 7.68
CA MET A 191 10.51 -10.34 6.48
C MET A 191 9.62 -10.15 5.26
N THR A 192 10.10 -9.44 4.24
CA THR A 192 9.39 -9.28 2.96
C THR A 192 9.58 -10.50 2.07
N VAL A 193 8.49 -10.94 1.46
CA VAL A 193 8.47 -11.92 0.37
C VAL A 193 7.71 -11.34 -0.80
N TYR A 194 8.00 -11.80 -2.01
CA TYR A 194 7.14 -11.53 -3.16
C TYR A 194 5.98 -12.52 -3.13
N ALA A 195 4.76 -12.02 -3.31
CA ALA A 195 3.54 -12.81 -3.31
C ALA A 195 2.69 -12.45 -4.54
N TRP A 196 2.01 -13.43 -5.12
CA TRP A 196 1.11 -13.26 -6.25
C TRP A 196 -0.09 -14.17 -6.11
N TYR A 197 -1.23 -13.79 -6.68
CA TYR A 197 -2.39 -14.66 -6.87
C TYR A 197 -2.66 -14.92 -8.35
N ARG A 198 -3.16 -16.12 -8.68
CA ARG A 198 -3.47 -16.52 -10.06
C ARG A 198 -4.84 -16.00 -10.50
N ASN A 199 -4.89 -15.35 -11.67
CA ASN A 199 -6.11 -14.82 -12.30
C ASN A 199 -6.71 -15.76 -13.35
N ALA A 200 -5.85 -16.45 -14.11
CA ALA A 200 -6.17 -17.34 -15.22
C ALA A 200 -5.07 -18.41 -15.34
#